data_AF-B9MP18-F1
#
_entry.id   AF-B9MP18-F1
#
_cell.length_a   1.000
_cell.length_b   1.000
_cell.length_c   1.000
_cell.angle_alpha   90.00
_cell.angle_beta   90.00
_cell.angle_gamma   90.00
#
_symmetry.space_group_name_H-M   'P 1'
#
loop_
_entity.id
_entity.type
_entity.pdbx_description
1 polymer ?
#
loop_
_entity_poly.entity_id
_entity_poly.type
_entity_poly.pdbx_seq_one_letter_code
_entity_poly.pdbx_strand_id
1 'polypeptide(L)'
;MYYPDEVTIDGIECYLKWSKHSKEREIERLFIVEDVIRTLELATELLDFPSATYCWVRNHTRQKSVLVRVLAEKLYVCIEIITLLDDIAEPHEGTMVIDVWEEEYAA
;
A
#
# COMPACT_ATOMS: atom_id res chain seq x y z
N MET A 1 0.33 -22.27 -5.07
CA MET A 1 0.36 -20.89 -5.60
C MET A 1 -0.52 -20.11 -4.64
N TYR A 2 0.07 -19.40 -3.68
CA TYR A 2 -0.72 -18.60 -2.73
C TYR A 2 -1.20 -17.38 -3.53
N TYR A 3 -2.51 -17.25 -3.71
CA TYR A 3 -3.06 -16.00 -4.19
C TYR A 3 -2.84 -14.98 -3.07
N PRO A 4 -2.17 -13.87 -3.38
CA PRO A 4 -1.94 -12.83 -2.39
C PRO A 4 -3.27 -12.15 -2.06
N ASP A 5 -3.34 -11.56 -0.87
CA ASP A 5 -4.52 -10.84 -0.39
C ASP A 5 -5.06 -9.85 -1.44
N GLU A 6 -6.38 -9.69 -1.48
CA GLU A 6 -7.07 -8.78 -2.40
C GLU A 6 -7.38 -7.46 -1.71
N VAL A 7 -7.32 -6.35 -2.46
CA VAL A 7 -7.71 -5.02 -2.00
C VAL A 7 -8.57 -4.35 -3.07
N THR A 8 -9.58 -3.58 -2.65
CA THR A 8 -10.40 -2.79 -3.57
C THR A 8 -10.02 -1.32 -3.48
N ILE A 9 -9.43 -0.77 -4.53
CA ILE A 9 -9.04 0.65 -4.58
C ILE A 9 -9.91 1.33 -5.63
N ASP A 10 -10.66 2.35 -5.22
CA ASP A 10 -11.60 3.07 -6.09
C ASP A 10 -12.58 2.12 -6.85
N GLY A 11 -13.05 1.07 -6.17
CA GLY A 11 -13.94 0.07 -6.76
C GLY A 11 -13.28 -0.92 -7.73
N ILE A 12 -11.95 -0.88 -7.87
CA ILE A 12 -11.17 -1.78 -8.72
C ILE A 12 -10.47 -2.84 -7.85
N GLU A 13 -10.74 -4.11 -8.16
CA GLU A 13 -10.08 -5.25 -7.52
C GLU A 13 -8.60 -5.30 -7.92
N CYS A 14 -7.74 -5.25 -6.91
CA CYS A 14 -6.29 -5.30 -7.05
C CYS A 14 -5.71 -6.45 -6.22
N TYR A 15 -4.68 -7.09 -6.75
CA TYR A 15 -3.97 -8.17 -6.07
C TYR A 15 -2.73 -7.61 -5.37
N LEU A 16 -2.59 -7.85 -4.06
CA LEU A 16 -1.37 -7.48 -3.36
C LEU A 16 -0.21 -8.38 -3.80
N LYS A 17 1.03 -7.99 -3.59
CA LYS A 17 2.18 -8.90 -3.80
C LYS A 17 3.29 -8.49 -2.88
N TRP A 18 3.67 -9.37 -1.96
CA TRP A 18 4.74 -9.10 -1.02
C TRP A 18 6.11 -9.33 -1.68
N SER A 19 6.98 -8.32 -1.67
CA SER A 19 8.35 -8.47 -2.16
C SER A 19 9.16 -9.38 -1.23
N LYS A 20 9.99 -10.27 -1.80
CA LYS A 20 10.79 -11.27 -1.06
C LYS A 20 11.76 -10.69 -0.02
N HIS A 21 12.11 -9.41 -0.14
CA HIS A 21 13.02 -8.72 0.79
C HIS A 21 12.29 -8.17 2.02
N SER A 22 10.97 -8.10 1.98
CA SER A 22 10.07 -7.71 3.08
C SER A 22 9.81 -8.97 3.90
N LYS A 23 10.82 -9.43 4.63
CA LYS A 23 10.78 -10.73 5.32
C LYS A 23 9.57 -10.81 6.26
N GLU A 24 8.75 -11.85 6.06
CA GLU A 24 7.59 -12.28 6.86
C GLU A 24 7.76 -12.08 8.38
N ARG A 25 8.98 -12.23 8.93
CA ARG A 25 9.25 -12.13 10.38
C ARG A 25 9.26 -10.71 10.97
N GLU A 26 9.47 -9.67 10.17
CA GLU A 26 9.42 -8.27 10.66
C GLU A 26 8.03 -7.66 10.50
N ILE A 27 7.27 -8.11 9.49
CA ILE A 27 5.92 -7.64 9.19
C ILE A 27 4.92 -8.16 10.24
N GLU A 28 4.99 -9.44 10.63
CA GLU A 28 4.07 -10.06 11.58
C GLU A 28 4.10 -9.46 13.01
N ARG A 29 5.13 -8.68 13.37
CA ARG A 29 5.25 -8.08 14.71
C ARG A 29 4.86 -6.61 14.80
N LEU A 30 4.80 -5.91 13.67
CA LEU A 30 4.60 -4.45 13.62
C LEU A 30 3.37 -4.04 12.79
N PHE A 31 2.94 -4.88 11.85
CA PHE A 31 1.84 -4.59 10.94
C PHE A 31 0.84 -5.73 10.86
N ILE A 32 -0.43 -5.37 11.03
CA ILE A 32 -1.55 -6.26 10.70
C ILE A 32 -1.82 -6.07 9.21
N VAL A 33 -1.95 -7.15 8.44
CA VAL A 33 -2.25 -7.08 6.98
C VAL A 33 -3.46 -6.19 6.71
N GLU A 34 -4.45 -6.23 7.60
CA GLU A 34 -5.63 -5.37 7.56
C GLU A 34 -5.30 -3.86 7.62
N ASP A 35 -4.29 -3.43 8.39
CA ASP A 35 -3.86 -2.02 8.42
C ASP A 35 -3.31 -1.57 7.07
N VAL A 36 -2.59 -2.47 6.38
CA VAL A 36 -2.04 -2.22 5.05
C VAL A 36 -3.17 -2.12 4.04
N ILE A 37 -4.12 -3.05 4.06
CA ILE A 37 -5.31 -3.04 3.20
C ILE A 37 -6.07 -1.72 3.39
N ARG A 38 -6.47 -1.39 4.62
CA ARG A 38 -7.21 -0.13 4.91
C ARG A 38 -6.45 1.11 4.44
N THR A 39 -5.13 1.14 4.64
CA THR A 39 -4.29 2.25 4.18
C THR A 39 -4.30 2.39 2.66
N LEU A 40 -4.25 1.27 1.93
CA LEU A 40 -4.28 1.27 0.47
C LEU A 40 -5.67 1.59 -0.09
N GLU A 41 -6.75 1.14 0.56
CA GLU A 41 -8.13 1.45 0.15
C GLU A 41 -8.42 2.96 0.19
N LEU A 42 -7.77 3.70 1.08
CA LEU A 42 -7.87 5.16 1.15
C LEU A 42 -7.09 5.87 0.03
N ALA A 43 -6.11 5.19 -0.59
CA ALA A 43 -5.25 5.76 -1.61
C ALA A 43 -5.88 5.63 -3.00
N THR A 44 -7.03 6.26 -3.21
CA THR A 44 -7.79 6.15 -4.49
C THR A 44 -6.96 6.58 -5.71
N GLU A 45 -6.10 7.59 -5.54
CA GLU A 45 -5.20 8.11 -6.59
C GLU A 45 -4.08 7.14 -6.97
N LEU A 46 -3.90 6.03 -6.23
CA LEU A 46 -2.81 5.09 -6.47
C LEU A 46 -2.88 4.49 -7.89
N LEU A 47 -4.09 4.32 -8.41
CA LEU A 47 -4.34 3.73 -9.73
C LEU A 47 -4.19 4.74 -10.89
N ASP A 48 -4.11 6.04 -10.59
CA ASP A 48 -3.89 7.08 -11.60
C ASP A 48 -2.43 7.15 -12.05
N PHE A 49 -1.52 6.60 -11.24
CA PHE A 49 -0.10 6.61 -11.57
C PHE A 49 0.26 5.60 -12.67
N PRO A 50 1.26 5.92 -13.52
CA PRO A 50 1.77 4.98 -14.50
C PRO A 50 2.23 3.66 -13.87
N SER A 51 2.08 2.56 -14.59
CA SER A 51 2.63 1.27 -14.18
C SER A 51 4.14 1.36 -13.88
N ALA A 52 4.60 0.56 -12.92
CA ALA A 52 5.92 0.55 -12.32
C ALA A 52 6.31 1.80 -11.50
N THR A 53 5.37 2.71 -11.24
CA THR A 53 5.60 3.85 -10.32
C THR A 53 5.74 3.36 -8.89
N TYR A 54 6.76 3.88 -8.19
CA TYR A 54 6.95 3.69 -6.76
C TYR A 54 6.19 4.77 -6.01
N CYS A 55 5.33 4.39 -5.08
CA CYS A 55 4.48 5.31 -4.35
C CYS A 55 4.53 5.01 -2.85
N TRP A 56 4.80 6.04 -2.06
CA TRP A 56 4.54 6.05 -0.63
C TRP A 56 3.08 6.36 -0.38
N VAL A 57 2.38 5.47 0.31
CA VAL A 57 1.07 5.75 0.90
C VAL A 57 1.29 5.97 2.39
N ARG A 58 1.04 7.19 2.86
CA ARG A 58 1.33 7.63 4.23
C ARG A 58 0.02 7.84 4.97
N ASN A 59 -0.27 6.94 5.90
CA ASN A 59 -1.45 7.03 6.76
C ASN A 59 -1.12 7.86 8.00
N HIS A 60 -1.57 9.11 7.99
CA HIS A 60 -1.32 10.07 9.08
C HIS A 60 -2.13 9.75 10.33
N THR A 61 -3.30 9.11 10.22
CA THR A 61 -4.07 8.70 11.39
C THR A 61 -3.37 7.58 12.15
N ARG A 62 -2.76 6.63 11.42
CA ARG A 62 -2.02 5.51 12.03
C ARG A 62 -0.55 5.79 12.30
N GLN A 63 0.00 6.89 11.79
CA GLN A 63 1.44 7.19 11.80
C GLN A 63 2.28 6.08 11.14
N LYS A 64 1.81 5.59 9.98
CA LYS A 64 2.41 4.45 9.28
C LYS A 64 2.50 4.73 7.78
N SER A 65 3.48 4.13 7.10
CA SER A 65 3.67 4.28 5.67
C SER A 65 3.93 2.96 4.96
N VAL A 66 3.40 2.85 3.74
CA VAL A 66 3.56 1.69 2.86
C VAL A 66 4.21 2.16 1.57
N LEU A 67 5.36 1.60 1.21
CA LEU A 67 5.92 1.78 -0.13
C LEU A 67 5.39 0.66 -1.01
N VAL A 68 4.71 1.07 -2.07
CA VAL A 68 4.18 0.16 -3.07
C VAL A 68 4.73 0.47 -4.45
N ARG A 69 4.60 -0.51 -5.34
CA ARG A 69 4.75 -0.32 -6.77
C ARG A 69 3.51 -0.88 -7.48
N VAL A 70 2.87 -0.04 -8.27
CA VAL A 70 1.71 -0.43 -9.08
C VAL A 70 2.20 -1.16 -10.32
N LEU A 71 1.67 -2.35 -10.58
CA LEU A 71 1.99 -3.17 -11.74
C LEU A 71 0.68 -3.45 -12.49
N ALA A 72 0.44 -2.69 -13.55
CA ALA A 72 -0.68 -2.95 -14.45
C ALA A 72 -0.34 -4.16 -15.34
N GLU A 73 -0.92 -5.31 -15.03
CA GLU A 73 -0.84 -6.52 -15.84
C GLU A 73 -2.00 -6.56 -16.85
N LYS A 74 -1.92 -7.43 -17.86
CA LYS A 74 -2.88 -7.45 -18.98
C LYS A 74 -4.35 -7.67 -18.56
N LEU A 75 -4.59 -8.28 -17.40
CA LEU A 75 -5.92 -8.70 -16.95
C LEU A 75 -6.27 -8.22 -15.53
N TYR A 76 -5.31 -7.66 -14.80
CA TYR A 76 -5.50 -7.25 -13.40
C TYR A 76 -4.45 -6.21 -13.01
N VAL A 77 -4.72 -5.49 -11.92
CA VAL A 77 -3.73 -4.61 -11.29
C VAL A 77 -3.11 -5.34 -10.11
N CYS A 78 -1.78 -5.34 -10.05
CA CYS A 78 -1.04 -5.87 -8.92
C CYS A 78 -0.38 -4.72 -8.16
N ILE A 79 -0.56 -4.67 -6.85
CA ILE A 79 0.09 -3.71 -5.97
C ILE A 79 1.20 -4.46 -5.24
N GLU A 80 2.44 -4.25 -5.68
CA GLU A 80 3.58 -4.86 -5.04
C GLU A 80 3.99 -4.07 -3.80
N ILE A 81 3.86 -4.67 -2.62
CA ILE A 81 4.29 -4.11 -1.35
C ILE A 81 5.79 -4.32 -1.23
N ILE A 82 6.53 -3.22 -1.22
CA ILE A 82 7.99 -3.21 -1.18
C ILE A 82 8.48 -3.08 0.26
N THR A 83 7.95 -2.12 1.01
CA THR A 83 8.33 -1.91 2.41
C THR A 83 7.20 -1.31 3.23
N LEU A 84 7.26 -1.52 4.55
CA LEU A 84 6.36 -0.95 5.55
C LEU A 84 7.21 -0.17 6.56
N LEU A 85 6.71 0.98 7.01
CA LEU A 85 7.35 1.80 8.04
C LEU A 85 6.33 2.17 9.11
N ASP A 86 6.68 1.93 10.37
CA ASP A 86 5.93 2.36 11.55
C ASP A 86 6.21 3.84 11.87
N ASP A 87 6.21 4.67 10.83
CA ASP A 87 6.39 6.12 10.86
C ASP A 87 5.87 6.73 9.54
N ILE A 88 5.77 8.05 9.48
CA ILE A 88 5.52 8.81 8.25
C ILE A 88 6.82 8.89 7.44
N ALA A 89 6.81 8.24 6.28
CA ALA A 89 7.98 8.17 5.42
C ALA A 89 8.41 9.56 4.95
N GLU A 90 9.72 9.80 5.00
CA GLU A 90 10.37 10.89 4.28
C GLU A 90 10.54 10.48 2.82
N PRO A 91 9.87 11.14 1.87
CA PRO A 91 9.96 10.76 0.47
C PRO A 91 11.36 11.03 -0.09
N HIS A 92 11.79 10.18 -1.02
CA HIS A 92 13.04 10.33 -1.75
C HIS A 92 12.76 10.56 -3.24
N GLU A 93 13.76 11.09 -3.95
CA GLU A 93 13.67 11.33 -5.38
C GLU A 93 13.30 10.05 -6.13
N GLY A 94 12.32 10.15 -7.05
CA GLY A 94 11.82 9.01 -7.82
C GLY A 94 10.64 8.24 -7.18
N THR A 95 10.10 8.72 -6.06
CA THR A 95 8.85 8.18 -5.46
C THR A 95 7.73 9.21 -5.50
N MET A 96 6.51 8.76 -5.79
CA MET A 96 5.28 9.52 -5.60
C MET A 96 4.79 9.38 -4.16
N VAL A 97 3.91 10.28 -3.74
CA VAL A 97 3.40 10.32 -2.37
C VAL A 97 1.90 10.53 -2.39
N ILE A 98 1.18 9.69 -1.66
CA ILE A 98 -0.24 9.86 -1.34
C ILE A 98 -0.34 9.94 0.18
N ASP A 99 -0.90 11.04 0.67
CA ASP A 99 -1.23 11.23 2.08
C ASP A 99 -2.69 10.85 2.31
N VAL A 100 -2.93 9.97 3.28
CA VAL A 100 -4.27 9.50 3.62
C VAL A 100 -4.55 9.69 5.11
N TRP A 101 -5.82 9.89 5.42
CA TRP A 101 -6.36 9.98 6.78
C TRP A 101 -7.56 9.06 6.88
N GLU A 102 -7.68 8.38 8.01
CA GLU A 102 -8.91 7.66 8.35
C GLU A 102 -9.94 8.68 8.85
N GLU A 103 -11.18 8.54 8.39
CA GLU A 103 -12.28 9.26 9.01
C GLU A 103 -12.41 8.77 10.46
N GLU A 104 -12.13 9.63 11.43
CA GLU A 104 -12.56 9.39 12.80
C GLU A 104 -14.08 9.42 12.78
N TYR A 105 -14.71 8.25 12.86
CA TYR A 105 -16.12 8.19 13.20
C TYR A 105 -16.27 8.86 14.56
N ALA A 106 -16.75 10.10 14.56
CA ALA A 106 -17.20 10.78 15.76
C ALA A 106 -18.37 9.97 16.32
N ALA A 107 -18.07 9.11 17.29
CA ALA A 107 -19.05 8.37 18.08
C ALA A 107 -19.74 9.30 19.09
#